data_AF-A0A6A4F9I5-F1
#
_entry.id   AF-A0A6A4F9I5-F1
#
_cell.length_a   1.000
_cell.length_b   1.000
_cell.length_c   1.000
_cell.angle_alpha   90.00
_cell.angle_beta   90.00
_cell.angle_gamma   90.00
#
_symmetry.space_group_name_H-M   'P 1'
#
loop_
_entity.id
_entity.type
_entity.pdbx_description
1 polymer ?
#
loop_
_entity_poly.entity_id
_entity_poly.type
_entity_poly.pdbx_seq_one_letter_code
_entity_poly.pdbx_strand_id
1 'polypeptide(L)'
;MKSLTCVVVGDGSVFGVDIDELKKVWHLKDMIKERKMYNFPADQLTLYIAKRSGDWLSSADPDVQRLEDGETPHGITALMNDASKMNPKCRIRNVAFGFPDEADAGEDEIHILVDVPKYIKTGPHCDRKSRELASWYGITSL
;
A
#
# COMPACT_ATOMS: atom_id res chain seq x y z
N MET A 1 18.96 -5.22 -1.91
CA MET A 1 17.49 -5.36 -1.96
C MET A 1 16.89 -4.06 -1.44
N LYS A 2 15.61 -3.79 -1.69
CA LYS A 2 14.90 -2.62 -1.16
C LYS A 2 13.65 -3.11 -0.44
N SER A 3 13.53 -2.79 0.84
CA SER A 3 12.31 -3.04 1.63
C SER A 3 11.41 -1.81 1.57
N LEU A 4 10.25 -1.95 0.94
CA LEU A 4 9.33 -0.85 0.68
C LEU A 4 8.00 -1.05 1.43
N THR A 5 7.67 -0.11 2.30
CA THR A 5 6.38 -0.07 2.99
C THR A 5 5.30 0.54 2.09
N CYS A 6 4.22 -0.21 1.88
CA CYS A 6 3.08 0.17 1.06
C CYS A 6 1.83 0.35 1.94
N VAL A 7 0.98 1.31 1.60
CA VAL A 7 -0.38 1.45 2.20
C VAL A 7 -1.44 1.43 1.10
N VAL A 8 -2.55 0.74 1.35
CA VAL A 8 -3.69 0.70 0.42
C VAL A 8 -4.65 1.85 0.66
N VAL A 9 -4.91 2.65 -0.36
CA VAL A 9 -5.84 3.79 -0.26
C VAL A 9 -7.29 3.31 -0.21
N GLY A 10 -8.00 3.67 0.86
CA GLY A 10 -9.40 3.31 1.13
C GLY A 10 -9.60 2.02 1.92
N ASP A 11 -8.51 1.28 2.19
CA ASP A 11 -8.52 0.11 3.08
C ASP A 11 -7.56 0.31 4.27
N GLY A 12 -6.57 1.21 4.13
CA GLY A 12 -5.62 1.55 5.18
C GLY A 12 -4.60 0.47 5.51
N SER A 13 -4.70 -0.72 4.90
CA SER A 13 -3.74 -1.79 5.18
C SER A 13 -2.32 -1.40 4.77
N VAL A 14 -1.43 -1.39 5.76
CA VAL A 14 0.03 -1.24 5.57
C VAL A 14 0.69 -2.60 5.43
N PHE A 15 1.68 -2.73 4.55
CA PHE A 15 2.45 -3.97 4.33
C PHE A 15 3.81 -3.70 3.66
N GLY A 16 4.86 -4.45 4.02
CA GLY A 16 6.22 -4.26 3.48
C GLY A 16 6.62 -5.23 2.36
N VAL A 17 7.11 -4.77 1.22
CA VAL A 17 7.51 -5.60 0.08
C VAL A 17 9.01 -5.49 -0.16
N ASP A 18 9.69 -6.62 -0.22
CA ASP A 18 11.11 -6.66 -0.58
C ASP A 18 11.26 -6.85 -2.10
N ILE A 19 11.98 -5.94 -2.75
CA ILE A 19 12.17 -5.97 -4.20
C ILE A 19 13.62 -5.65 -4.57
N ASP A 20 14.12 -6.34 -5.58
CA ASP A 20 15.42 -6.04 -6.17
C ASP A 20 15.37 -4.70 -6.92
N GLU A 21 16.37 -3.85 -6.67
CA GLU A 21 16.41 -2.48 -7.17
C GLU A 21 16.50 -2.38 -8.71
N LEU A 22 16.98 -3.43 -9.38
CA LEU A 22 17.09 -3.54 -10.84
C LEU A 22 15.75 -3.91 -11.48
N LYS A 23 14.80 -4.42 -10.69
CA LYS A 23 13.43 -4.72 -11.15
C LYS A 23 12.69 -3.42 -11.44
N LYS A 24 11.59 -3.57 -12.18
CA LYS A 24 10.75 -2.48 -12.63
C LYS A 24 9.49 -2.36 -11.78
N VAL A 25 8.85 -1.20 -11.83
CA VAL A 25 7.60 -0.93 -11.12
C VAL A 25 6.47 -1.91 -11.53
N TRP A 26 6.45 -2.42 -12.75
CA TRP A 26 5.47 -3.47 -13.12
C TRP A 26 5.65 -4.75 -12.31
N HIS A 27 6.89 -5.17 -12.01
CA HIS A 27 7.15 -6.30 -11.13
C HIS A 27 6.65 -6.03 -9.70
N LEU A 28 6.83 -4.80 -9.20
CA LEU A 28 6.30 -4.40 -7.91
C LEU A 28 4.75 -4.51 -7.87
N LYS A 29 4.07 -4.12 -8.95
CA LYS A 29 2.61 -4.28 -9.05
C LYS A 29 2.20 -5.75 -8.98
N ASP A 30 2.91 -6.65 -9.67
CA ASP A 30 2.63 -8.09 -9.61
C ASP A 30 2.82 -8.64 -8.18
N MET A 31 3.90 -8.25 -7.50
CA MET A 31 4.16 -8.67 -6.11
C MET A 31 3.07 -8.19 -5.15
N ILE A 32 2.60 -6.94 -5.29
CA ILE A 32 1.51 -6.40 -4.48
C ILE A 32 0.22 -7.19 -4.73
N LYS A 33 -0.10 -7.46 -6.00
CA LYS A 33 -1.27 -8.24 -6.38
C LYS A 33 -1.25 -9.64 -5.76
N GLU A 34 -0.13 -10.34 -5.87
CA GLU A 34 0.04 -11.69 -5.30
C GLU A 34 -0.11 -11.66 -3.78
N ARG A 35 0.54 -10.69 -3.11
CA ARG A 35 0.52 -10.58 -1.66
C ARG A 35 -0.85 -10.22 -1.09
N LYS A 36 -1.63 -9.40 -1.80
CA LYS A 36 -3.01 -9.05 -1.43
C LYS A 36 -4.06 -9.99 -2.02
N MET A 37 -3.64 -10.98 -2.80
CA MET A 37 -4.52 -11.93 -3.48
C MET A 37 -5.62 -11.25 -4.31
N TYR A 38 -5.26 -10.17 -5.00
CA TYR A 38 -6.20 -9.44 -5.84
C TYR A 38 -6.57 -10.23 -7.10
N ASN A 39 -7.88 -10.35 -7.37
CA ASN A 39 -8.43 -11.08 -8.51
C ASN A 39 -8.46 -10.28 -9.84
N PHE A 40 -7.81 -9.13 -9.89
CA PHE A 40 -7.72 -8.28 -11.08
C PHE A 40 -6.28 -8.21 -11.59
N PRO A 41 -6.04 -7.84 -12.86
CA PRO A 41 -4.70 -7.81 -13.40
C PRO A 41 -3.90 -6.62 -12.83
N ALA A 42 -2.61 -6.85 -12.59
CA ALA A 42 -1.78 -5.93 -11.81
C ALA A 42 -1.61 -4.55 -12.46
N ASP A 43 -1.82 -4.44 -13.77
CA ASP A 43 -1.78 -3.17 -14.51
C ASP A 43 -2.80 -2.16 -14.00
N GLN A 44 -3.92 -2.63 -13.43
CA GLN A 44 -4.96 -1.77 -12.88
C GLN A 44 -4.59 -1.16 -11.52
N LEU A 45 -3.54 -1.64 -10.86
CA LEU A 45 -2.99 -0.97 -9.68
C LEU A 45 -2.32 0.34 -10.12
N THR A 46 -2.60 1.44 -9.42
CA THR A 46 -1.83 2.67 -9.57
C THR A 46 -0.99 2.90 -8.32
N LEU A 47 0.31 3.12 -8.51
CA LEU A 47 1.25 3.32 -7.42
C LEU A 47 1.71 4.78 -7.43
N TYR A 48 1.76 5.38 -6.24
CA TYR A 48 2.25 6.75 -6.05
C TYR A 48 3.32 6.77 -4.97
N ILE A 49 4.30 7.66 -5.12
CA ILE A 49 5.31 7.92 -4.10
C ILE A 49 4.65 8.62 -2.91
N ALA A 50 4.86 8.11 -1.70
CA ALA A 50 4.30 8.66 -0.47
C ALA A 50 5.21 9.74 0.15
N LYS A 51 5.76 10.65 -0.68
CA LYS A 51 6.57 11.77 -0.21
C LYS A 51 5.76 13.05 -0.12
N ARG A 52 5.67 13.64 1.07
CA ARG A 52 5.06 14.94 1.32
C ARG A 52 6.18 15.95 1.58
N SER A 53 6.29 16.95 0.69
CA SER A 53 7.28 18.03 0.81
C SER A 53 8.76 17.59 0.91
N GLY A 54 9.08 16.37 0.47
CA GLY A 54 10.44 15.81 0.52
C GLY A 54 10.60 14.65 1.50
N ASP A 55 9.73 14.58 2.51
CA ASP A 55 9.77 13.58 3.57
C ASP A 55 8.77 12.45 3.33
N TRP A 56 9.06 11.25 3.81
CA TRP A 56 8.14 10.11 3.75
C TRP A 56 6.96 10.32 4.69
N LEU A 57 5.79 9.83 4.29
CA LEU A 57 4.65 9.77 5.20
C LEU A 57 4.94 8.81 6.34
N SER A 58 4.62 9.18 7.57
CA SER A 58 4.69 8.27 8.70
C SER A 58 3.40 7.45 8.81
N SER A 59 3.49 6.21 9.27
CA SER A 59 2.35 5.37 9.69
C SER A 59 1.48 6.07 10.76
N ALA A 60 2.09 6.92 11.58
CA ALA A 60 1.43 7.72 12.61
C ALA A 60 0.82 9.04 12.09
N ASP A 61 0.99 9.36 10.80
CA ASP A 61 0.37 10.56 10.23
C ASP A 61 -1.16 10.45 10.31
N PRO A 62 -1.86 11.50 10.76
CA PRO A 62 -3.31 11.45 10.95
C PRO A 62 -4.06 11.18 9.62
N ASP A 63 -3.50 11.59 8.48
CA ASP A 63 -4.11 11.28 7.20
C ASP A 63 -3.97 9.80 6.83
N VAL A 64 -2.91 9.14 7.29
CA VAL A 64 -2.70 7.70 7.08
C VAL A 64 -3.62 6.90 7.98
N GLN A 65 -3.76 7.28 9.25
CA GLN A 65 -4.66 6.60 10.19
C GLN A 65 -6.11 6.60 9.68
N ARG A 66 -6.56 7.72 9.11
CA ARG A 66 -7.91 7.84 8.53
C ARG A 66 -8.14 6.95 7.30
N LEU A 67 -7.08 6.44 6.66
CA LEU A 67 -7.24 5.44 5.59
C LEU A 67 -7.77 4.11 6.14
N GLU A 68 -7.50 3.77 7.40
CA GLU A 68 -8.04 2.56 8.04
C GLU A 68 -9.55 2.66 8.26
N ASP A 69 -10.06 3.88 8.44
CA ASP A 69 -11.50 4.16 8.56
C ASP A 69 -12.21 4.16 7.20
N GLY A 70 -11.49 3.86 6.11
CA GLY A 70 -12.01 3.90 4.74
C GLY A 70 -12.17 5.32 4.18
N GLU A 71 -11.76 6.34 4.92
CA GLU A 71 -11.72 7.72 4.43
C GLU A 71 -10.49 7.93 3.55
N THR A 72 -10.55 8.87 2.61
CA THR A 72 -9.37 9.30 1.86
C THR A 72 -9.15 10.79 2.11
N PRO A 73 -8.28 11.16 3.07
CA PRO A 73 -8.06 12.55 3.42
C PRO A 73 -7.48 13.36 2.27
N HIS A 74 -7.69 14.68 2.34
CA HIS A 74 -7.18 15.59 1.31
C HIS A 74 -5.66 15.51 1.17
N GLY A 75 -4.93 15.34 2.28
CA GLY A 75 -3.48 15.24 2.24
C GLY A 75 -2.95 13.96 1.58
N ILE A 76 -3.72 12.85 1.55
CA ILE A 76 -3.39 11.67 0.73
C ILE A 76 -3.76 11.93 -0.72
N THR A 77 -4.94 12.50 -0.95
CA THR A 77 -5.43 12.81 -2.31
C THR A 77 -4.48 13.76 -3.05
N ALA A 78 -3.90 14.73 -2.35
CA ALA A 78 -2.92 15.66 -2.90
C ALA A 78 -1.64 14.96 -3.39
N LEU A 79 -1.28 13.83 -2.77
CA LEU A 79 -0.16 12.99 -3.19
C LEU A 79 -0.52 12.02 -4.32
N MET A 80 -1.78 11.91 -4.71
CA MET A 80 -2.23 11.03 -5.80
C MET A 80 -2.34 11.80 -7.13
N ASN A 81 -1.22 12.39 -7.58
CA ASN A 81 -1.14 13.20 -8.79
C ASN A 81 -0.14 12.61 -9.81
N ASP A 82 -0.04 13.19 -11.01
CA ASP A 82 0.84 12.66 -12.06
C ASP A 82 2.35 12.77 -11.75
N ALA A 83 2.77 13.70 -10.87
CA ALA A 83 4.17 13.86 -10.50
C ALA A 83 4.66 12.76 -9.55
N SER A 84 3.80 12.27 -8.66
CA SER A 84 4.09 11.16 -7.75
C SER A 84 3.78 9.79 -8.34
N LYS A 85 3.03 9.73 -9.44
CA LYS A 85 2.64 8.49 -10.10
C LYS A 85 3.84 7.73 -10.65
N MET A 86 3.99 6.48 -10.25
CA MET A 86 5.10 5.64 -10.68
C MET A 86 4.85 5.05 -12.07
N ASN A 87 5.79 5.27 -12.99
CA ASN A 87 5.74 4.67 -14.31
C ASN A 87 6.12 3.17 -14.24
N PRO A 88 5.28 2.23 -14.72
CA PRO A 88 5.56 0.80 -14.71
C PRO A 88 6.88 0.38 -15.36
N LYS A 89 7.40 1.18 -16.30
CA LYS A 89 8.62 0.90 -17.06
C LYS A 89 9.90 1.29 -16.31
N CYS A 90 9.79 2.18 -15.31
CA CYS A 90 10.92 2.63 -14.51
C CYS A 90 11.43 1.52 -13.59
N ARG A 91 12.74 1.54 -13.31
CA ARG A 91 13.36 0.66 -12.30
C ARG A 91 13.13 1.20 -10.89
N ILE A 92 13.16 0.32 -9.89
CA ILE A 92 13.02 0.72 -8.48
C ILE A 92 14.16 1.64 -8.05
N ARG A 93 15.41 1.38 -8.49
CA ARG A 93 16.56 2.28 -8.26
C ARG A 93 16.49 3.66 -8.92
N ASN A 94 15.38 4.01 -9.57
CA ASN A 94 15.27 5.31 -10.22
C ASN A 94 15.39 6.41 -9.16
N VAL A 95 16.37 7.30 -9.35
CA VAL A 95 16.64 8.44 -8.46
C VAL A 95 15.42 9.35 -8.26
N ALA A 96 14.50 9.39 -9.23
CA ALA A 96 13.25 10.14 -9.10
C ALA A 96 12.33 9.59 -7.99
N PHE A 97 12.45 8.31 -7.65
CA PHE A 97 11.70 7.71 -6.55
C PHE A 97 12.40 7.94 -5.20
N GLY A 98 13.74 7.94 -5.21
CA GLY A 98 14.55 8.25 -4.04
C GLY A 98 14.29 7.34 -2.85
N PHE A 99 14.00 6.05 -3.10
CA PHE A 99 13.79 5.05 -2.05
C PHE A 99 15.06 4.84 -1.22
N PRO A 100 14.95 4.83 0.13
CA PRO A 100 16.09 4.63 1.01
C PRO A 100 16.70 3.24 0.80
N ASP A 101 17.96 3.07 1.21
CA ASP A 101 18.51 1.74 1.46
C ASP A 101 17.94 1.17 2.76
N GLU A 102 17.99 -0.16 2.91
CA GLU A 102 17.43 -0.85 4.09
C GLU A 102 18.00 -0.30 5.42
N ALA A 103 19.25 0.18 5.42
CA ALA A 103 19.89 0.75 6.60
C ALA A 103 19.38 2.16 6.95
N ASP A 104 18.79 2.88 5.99
CA ASP A 104 18.35 4.27 6.13
C ASP A 104 16.82 4.42 6.20
N ALA A 105 16.08 3.33 6.00
CA ALA A 105 14.62 3.33 6.04
C ALA A 105 14.13 3.44 7.48
N GLY A 106 13.29 4.43 7.77
CA GLY A 106 12.63 4.54 9.07
C GLY A 106 11.58 3.43 9.25
N GLU A 107 11.47 2.90 10.48
CA GLU A 107 10.55 1.79 10.80
C GLU A 107 9.07 2.12 10.49
N ASP A 108 8.72 3.40 10.61
CA ASP A 108 7.36 3.90 10.44
C ASP A 108 7.11 4.60 9.09
N GLU A 109 8.07 4.54 8.15
CA GLU A 109 7.97 5.26 6.88
C GLU A 109 7.14 4.50 5.85
N ILE A 110 6.15 5.17 5.29
CA ILE A 110 5.37 4.73 4.14
C ILE A 110 6.03 5.27 2.88
N HIS A 111 6.35 4.35 1.99
CA HIS A 111 7.07 4.62 0.75
C HIS A 111 6.13 4.74 -0.44
N ILE A 112 5.05 3.96 -0.45
CA ILE A 112 4.15 3.82 -1.61
C ILE A 112 2.68 3.87 -1.18
N LEU A 113 1.89 4.71 -1.87
CA LEU A 113 0.44 4.65 -1.86
C LEU A 113 -0.05 3.73 -2.98
N VAL A 114 -0.86 2.74 -2.63
CA VAL A 114 -1.44 1.75 -3.55
C VAL A 114 -2.91 2.10 -3.78
N ASP A 115 -3.23 2.58 -4.97
CA ASP A 115 -4.60 2.80 -5.39
C ASP A 115 -5.14 1.60 -6.16
N VAL A 116 -6.25 1.05 -5.65
CA VAL A 116 -6.97 -0.08 -6.24
C VAL A 116 -8.16 0.39 -7.07
N PRO A 117 -8.63 -0.40 -8.06
CA PRO A 117 -9.76 -0.01 -8.89
C PRO A 117 -11.05 0.21 -8.08
N LYS A 118 -11.84 1.22 -8.45
CA LYS A 118 -13.07 1.62 -7.73
C LYS A 118 -14.11 0.51 -7.57
N TYR A 119 -14.20 -0.41 -8.54
CA TYR A 119 -15.15 -1.52 -8.49
C TYR A 119 -14.76 -2.59 -7.45
N ILE A 120 -13.53 -2.57 -6.94
CA ILE A 120 -13.09 -3.39 -5.81
C ILE A 120 -13.39 -2.70 -4.48
N LYS A 121 -13.28 -1.37 -4.43
CA LYS A 121 -13.59 -0.55 -3.23
C LYS A 121 -15.07 -0.62 -2.79
N THR A 122 -15.95 -1.09 -3.67
CA THR A 122 -17.41 -1.19 -3.46
C THR A 122 -17.87 -2.59 -3.08
N GLY A 123 -16.96 -3.56 -2.93
CA GLY A 123 -17.30 -4.81 -2.24
C GLY A 123 -17.72 -4.53 -0.79
N PRO A 124 -18.57 -5.37 -0.17
CA PRO A 124 -18.94 -5.16 1.22
C PRO A 124 -17.65 -5.03 2.03
N HIS A 125 -17.50 -3.88 2.68
CA HIS A 125 -16.49 -3.64 3.68
C HIS A 125 -16.62 -4.78 4.69
N CYS A 126 -15.75 -5.80 4.58
CA CYS A 126 -15.77 -6.92 5.49
C CYS A 126 -15.24 -6.35 6.80
N ASP A 127 -16.18 -5.97 7.66
CA ASP A 127 -15.99 -5.46 8.99
C ASP A 127 -14.77 -6.15 9.62
N ARG A 128 -13.64 -5.41 9.71
CA ARG A 128 -12.37 -5.91 10.23
C ARG A 128 -12.50 -6.36 11.70
N LYS A 129 -13.64 -6.11 12.34
CA LYS A 129 -14.01 -6.66 13.65
C LYS A 129 -14.33 -8.16 13.67
N SER A 130 -14.48 -8.84 12.53
CA SER A 130 -14.87 -10.26 12.54
C SER A 130 -13.74 -11.28 12.74
N ARG A 131 -12.54 -10.88 13.19
CA ARG A 131 -11.47 -11.84 13.55
C ARG A 131 -11.53 -12.34 15.00
N GLU A 132 -12.43 -11.85 15.85
CA GLU A 132 -12.54 -12.29 17.25
C GLU A 132 -13.73 -13.20 17.60
N LEU A 133 -14.62 -13.56 16.66
CA LEU A 133 -15.80 -14.39 17.00
C LEU A 133 -15.79 -15.82 16.44
N ALA A 134 -14.77 -16.22 15.67
CA ALA A 134 -14.65 -17.60 15.18
C ALA A 134 -14.08 -18.58 16.22
N SER A 135 -13.74 -18.13 17.43
CA SER A 135 -13.19 -19.00 18.49
C SER A 135 -14.24 -19.54 19.48
N TRP A 136 -15.53 -19.24 19.34
CA TRP A 136 -16.54 -19.60 20.37
C TRP A 136 -17.69 -20.52 19.93
N TYR A 137 -17.75 -20.93 18.66
CA TYR A 137 -18.74 -21.95 18.24
C TYR A 137 -18.05 -23.16 17.59
N GLY A 138 -17.64 -24.08 18.46
CA GLY A 138 -17.18 -25.42 18.17
C GLY A 138 -16.45 -25.92 19.41
N ILE A 139 -17.04 -26.66 20.34
CA ILE A 139 -17.67 -27.96 20.11
C ILE A 139 -18.68 -28.21 21.25
N THR A 140 -19.93 -28.55 20.92
CA THR A 140 -20.79 -29.37 21.78
C THR A 140 -21.02 -30.72 21.10
N SER A 141 -21.03 -31.76 21.93
CA SER A 141 -21.47 -33.15 21.70
C SER A 141 -20.57 -34.10 20.92
N LEU A 142 -19.91 -35.01 21.67
CA LEU A 142 -20.38 -36.40 21.74
C LEU A 142 -20.41 -36.87 23.20
#